data_AF-A0AAP0CN39-F1
#
_entry.id   AF-A0AAP0CN39-F1
#
_cell.length_a   1.000
_cell.length_b   1.000
_cell.length_c   1.000
_cell.angle_alpha   90.00
_cell.angle_beta   90.00
_cell.angle_gamma   90.00
#
_symmetry.space_group_name_H-M   'P 1'
#
loop_
_entity.id
_entity.type
_entity.pdbx_description
1 polymer ?
#
loop_
_entity_poly.entity_id
_entity_poly.type
_entity_poly.pdbx_seq_one_letter_code
_entity_poly.pdbx_strand_id
1 'polypeptide(L)'
;MASLVAAELVFIPCPGLGHIRSTVEIAKVLVNRDQRLSVTILVIQPPGPSSGSVITAYIESLPKNTSINRISFVPLPQDEPPPMGDQKPSMTSFVDFIKSHRKYVKSAVADLLSQAGSGRLAGFVVDMFCTCRSTEW
;
A
#
# COMPACT_ATOMS: atom_id res chain seq x y z
N MET A 1 -12.08 -22.28 22.25
CA MET A 1 -11.58 -20.88 22.11
C MET A 1 -11.81 -20.47 20.68
N ALA A 2 -12.68 -19.48 20.43
CA ALA A 2 -12.84 -18.94 19.09
C ALA A 2 -11.51 -18.29 18.67
N SER A 3 -10.94 -18.72 17.55
CA SER A 3 -9.91 -17.94 16.88
C SER A 3 -10.51 -16.56 16.60
N LEU A 4 -10.01 -15.51 17.25
CA LEU A 4 -10.41 -14.15 16.95
C LEU A 4 -9.89 -13.83 15.55
N VAL A 5 -10.77 -13.93 14.56
CA VAL A 5 -10.50 -13.43 13.21
C VAL A 5 -10.29 -11.93 13.34
N ALA A 6 -9.05 -11.47 13.14
CA ALA A 6 -8.72 -10.05 13.19
C ALA A 6 -9.49 -9.28 12.11
N ALA A 7 -9.85 -8.03 12.38
CA ALA A 7 -10.38 -7.13 11.37
C ALA A 7 -9.21 -6.52 10.58
N GLU A 8 -9.26 -6.66 9.27
CA GLU A 8 -8.15 -6.28 8.38
C GLU A 8 -8.46 -4.95 7.69
N LEU A 9 -7.53 -4.00 7.76
CA LEU A 9 -7.61 -2.75 6.99
C LEU A 9 -6.56 -2.75 5.88
N VAL A 10 -6.97 -2.43 4.66
CA VAL A 10 -6.05 -2.31 3.53
C VAL A 10 -5.74 -0.85 3.26
N PHE A 11 -4.46 -0.51 3.33
CA PHE A 11 -3.94 0.84 3.12
C PHE A 11 -3.34 0.94 1.72
N ILE A 12 -3.72 1.98 1.00
CA ILE A 12 -3.28 2.26 -0.38
C ILE A 12 -2.61 3.65 -0.40
N PRO A 13 -1.35 3.74 0.07
CA PRO A 13 -0.59 4.98 0.04
C PRO A 13 -0.24 5.43 -1.38
N CYS A 14 -0.02 6.73 -1.55
CA CYS A 14 0.63 7.26 -2.75
C CYS A 14 2.11 6.78 -2.80
N PRO A 15 2.65 6.39 -3.97
CA PRO A 15 4.04 6.00 -4.11
C PRO A 15 4.97 7.17 -3.79
N GLY A 16 5.65 7.10 -2.64
CA GLY A 16 6.64 8.08 -2.20
C GLY A 16 6.98 7.94 -0.73
N LEU A 17 8.27 8.10 -0.37
CA LEU A 17 8.75 7.85 1.00
C LEU A 17 7.99 8.64 2.07
N GLY A 18 7.67 9.91 1.80
CA GLY A 18 6.91 10.74 2.74
C GLY A 18 5.51 10.18 3.02
N HIS A 19 4.78 9.81 1.97
CA HIS A 19 3.45 9.20 2.08
C HIS A 19 3.51 7.84 2.80
N ILE A 20 4.50 7.00 2.48
CA ILE A 20 4.70 5.70 3.15
C ILE A 20 4.98 5.88 4.63
N ARG A 21 5.87 6.81 5.03
CA ARG A 21 6.16 7.10 6.44
C ARG A 21 4.91 7.50 7.20
N SER A 22 4.15 8.48 6.70
CA SER A 22 2.92 8.92 7.35
C SER A 22 1.87 7.81 7.45
N THR A 23 1.75 6.99 6.41
CA THR A 23 0.85 5.83 6.36
C THR A 23 1.22 4.79 7.41
N VAL A 24 2.50 4.49 7.58
CA VAL A 24 3.00 3.57 8.61
C VAL A 24 2.71 4.09 10.01
N GLU A 25 2.90 5.39 10.26
CA GLU A 25 2.59 5.97 11.58
C GLU A 25 1.09 5.89 11.91
N ILE A 26 0.21 6.14 10.93
CA ILE A 26 -1.25 5.97 11.11
C ILE A 26 -1.58 4.50 11.38
N ALA A 27 -0.99 3.57 10.63
CA ALA A 27 -1.19 2.13 10.83
C ALA A 27 -0.76 1.71 12.25
N LYS A 28 0.43 2.12 12.71
CA LYS A 28 0.92 1.87 14.08
C LYS A 28 -0.07 2.36 15.14
N VAL A 29 -0.59 3.57 14.96
CA VAL A 29 -1.54 4.17 15.89
C VAL A 29 -2.84 3.36 15.96
N LEU A 30 -3.35 2.90 14.81
CA LEU A 30 -4.60 2.12 14.76
C LEU A 30 -4.44 0.74 15.37
N VAL A 31 -3.39 0.00 15.00
CA VAL A 31 -3.14 -1.34 15.56
C VAL A 31 -2.86 -1.24 17.06
N ASN A 32 -2.17 -0.20 17.55
CA ASN A 32 -1.93 -0.02 18.99
C ASN A 32 -3.22 0.27 19.78
N ARG A 33 -4.20 0.94 19.17
CA ARG A 33 -5.47 1.28 19.82
C ARG A 33 -6.45 0.10 19.90
N ASP A 34 -6.44 -0.80 18.92
CA ASP A 34 -7.28 -2.00 18.94
C ASP A 34 -6.47 -3.24 18.55
N GLN A 35 -6.32 -4.16 19.50
CA GLN A 35 -5.56 -5.40 19.32
C GLN A 35 -6.23 -6.39 18.36
N ARG A 36 -7.49 -6.14 17.98
CA ARG A 36 -8.23 -6.93 16.99
C ARG A 36 -8.02 -6.42 15.56
N LEU A 37 -7.30 -5.30 15.38
CA LEU A 37 -6.98 -4.77 14.06
C LEU A 37 -5.62 -5.27 13.57
N SER A 38 -5.59 -5.60 12.29
CA SER A 38 -4.38 -5.80 11.48
C SER A 38 -4.45 -4.88 10.26
N VAL A 39 -3.29 -4.54 9.71
CA VAL A 39 -3.18 -3.62 8.57
C VAL A 39 -2.29 -4.23 7.49
N THR A 40 -2.75 -4.16 6.25
CA THR A 40 -1.97 -4.48 5.06
C THR A 40 -1.74 -3.20 4.28
N ILE A 41 -0.47 -2.82 4.12
CA ILE A 41 -0.05 -1.67 3.32
C ILE A 41 0.39 -2.18 1.94
N LEU A 42 -0.34 -1.79 0.90
CA LEU A 42 0.03 -2.09 -0.49
C LEU A 42 1.10 -1.09 -0.95
N VAL A 43 2.26 -1.58 -1.37
CA VAL A 43 3.42 -0.75 -1.71
C VAL A 43 3.58 -0.70 -3.22
N ILE A 44 3.21 0.44 -3.82
CA ILE A 44 3.52 0.77 -5.20
C ILE A 44 4.94 1.36 -5.22
N GLN A 45 5.84 0.76 -5.99
CA GLN A 45 7.22 1.25 -6.11
C GLN A 45 7.27 2.41 -7.12
N PRO A 46 7.82 3.58 -6.77
CA PRO A 46 7.93 4.69 -7.70
C PRO A 46 8.85 4.34 -8.88
N PRO A 47 8.59 4.87 -10.08
CA PRO A 47 9.47 4.67 -11.22
C PRO A 47 10.82 5.34 -10.98
N GLY A 48 11.90 4.66 -11.36
CA GLY A 48 13.28 5.17 -11.30
C GLY A 48 14.25 4.25 -10.54
N PRO A 49 15.55 4.33 -10.84
CA PRO A 49 16.54 3.33 -10.43
C PRO A 49 16.78 3.25 -8.91
N SER A 50 16.51 4.32 -8.16
CA SER A 50 16.80 4.39 -6.71
C SER A 50 15.55 4.56 -5.83
N SER A 51 14.44 5.07 -6.36
CA SER A 51 13.29 5.47 -5.57
C SER A 51 12.62 4.30 -4.85
N GLY A 52 12.50 3.14 -5.51
CA GLY A 52 11.95 1.94 -4.89
C GLY A 52 12.86 1.34 -3.81
N SER A 53 14.17 1.40 -4.02
CA SER A 53 15.17 0.92 -3.05
C SER A 53 15.07 1.68 -1.72
N VAL A 54 14.83 2.99 -1.75
CA VAL A 54 14.69 3.80 -0.53
C VAL A 54 13.45 3.42 0.28
N ILE A 55 12.32 3.09 -0.38
CA ILE A 55 11.11 2.63 0.31
C ILE A 55 11.35 1.26 0.94
N THR A 56 11.96 0.34 0.20
CA THR A 56 12.31 -0.99 0.72
C THR A 56 13.23 -0.89 1.93
N ALA A 57 14.31 -0.10 1.84
CA ALA A 57 15.23 0.12 2.96
C ALA A 57 14.53 0.73 4.19
N TYR A 58 13.59 1.66 3.98
CA TYR A 58 12.78 2.20 5.09
C TYR A 58 11.94 1.11 5.76
N ILE A 59 11.22 0.30 4.98
CA ILE A 59 10.38 -0.78 5.51
C ILE A 59 11.23 -1.80 6.28
N GLU A 60 12.38 -2.18 5.74
CA GLU A 60 13.32 -3.11 6.37
C GLU A 60 13.94 -2.55 7.66
N SER A 61 14.11 -1.22 7.75
CA SER A 61 14.63 -0.56 8.96
C SER A 61 13.61 -0.45 10.10
N LEU A 62 12.33 -0.78 9.87
CA LEU A 62 11.30 -0.67 10.89
C LEU A 62 11.57 -1.65 12.06
N PRO A 63 11.42 -1.19 13.31
CA PRO A 63 11.66 -2.06 14.46
C PRO A 63 10.64 -3.19 14.51
N LYS A 64 11.10 -4.42 14.68
CA LYS A 64 10.24 -5.60 14.88
C LYS A 64 9.64 -5.56 16.29
N ASN A 65 8.53 -4.84 16.45
CA ASN A 65 7.77 -4.73 17.70
C ASN A 65 6.33 -5.24 17.52
N THR A 66 5.58 -5.36 18.62
CA THR A 66 4.21 -5.90 18.61
C THR A 66 3.25 -5.14 17.68
N SER A 67 3.47 -3.84 17.46
CA SER A 67 2.66 -3.03 16.53
C SER A 67 2.99 -3.34 15.07
N ILE A 68 4.28 -3.41 14.74
CA ILE A 68 4.76 -3.72 13.39
C ILE A 68 4.44 -5.17 13.01
N ASN A 69 4.39 -6.10 13.96
CA ASN A 69 4.02 -7.50 13.70
C ASN A 69 2.58 -7.68 13.17
N ARG A 70 1.72 -6.66 13.32
CA ARG A 70 0.35 -6.64 12.78
C ARG A 70 0.20 -5.72 11.56
N ILE A 71 1.32 -5.26 11.00
CA ILE A 71 1.38 -4.45 9.79
C ILE A 71 2.15 -5.23 8.75
N SER A 72 1.46 -5.67 7.70
CA SER A 72 2.05 -6.36 6.56
C SER A 72 2.32 -5.40 5.41
N PHE A 73 3.49 -5.48 4.80
CA PHE A 73 3.85 -4.71 3.62
C PHE A 73 3.81 -5.63 2.40
N VAL A 74 2.97 -5.31 1.43
CA VAL A 74 2.79 -6.11 0.21
C VAL A 74 3.27 -5.28 -0.98
N PRO A 75 4.48 -5.55 -1.52
CA PRO A 75 4.92 -4.91 -2.75
C PRO A 75 4.04 -5.37 -3.91
N LEU A 76 3.52 -4.40 -4.68
CA LEU A 76 2.75 -4.71 -5.87
C LEU A 76 3.68 -4.93 -7.08
N PRO A 77 3.29 -5.81 -8.02
CA PRO A 77 3.99 -5.91 -9.29
C PRO A 77 4.00 -4.57 -10.02
N GLN A 78 5.02 -4.36 -10.84
CA GLN A 78 5.16 -3.19 -11.69
C GLN A 78 5.31 -3.67 -13.13
N ASP A 79 4.51 -3.11 -14.04
CA ASP A 79 4.73 -3.30 -15.47
C ASP A 79 6.06 -2.66 -15.86
N GLU A 80 6.76 -3.24 -16.83
CA GLU A 80 8.00 -2.65 -17.36
C GLU A 80 7.69 -1.21 -17.80
N PRO A 81 8.41 -0.20 -17.25
CA PRO A 81 8.11 1.18 -17.57
C PRO A 81 8.31 1.38 -19.07
N PRO A 82 7.42 2.12 -19.77
CA PRO A 82 7.71 2.54 -21.13
C PRO A 82 9.06 3.26 -21.12
N PRO A 83 9.91 3.08 -22.15
CA PRO A 83 11.22 3.71 -22.20
C PRO A 83 11.05 5.19 -21.87
N MET A 84 11.78 5.65 -20.84
CA MET A 84 11.81 7.06 -20.46
C MET A 84 12.34 7.83 -21.68
N GLY A 85 11.43 8.34 -22.52
CA GLY A 85 11.77 9.45 -23.38
C GLY A 85 12.11 10.65 -22.49
N ASP A 86 12.80 11.66 -23.05
CA ASP A 86 13.23 12.89 -22.37
C ASP A 86 12.09 13.79 -21.84
N GLN A 87 10.89 13.24 -21.64
CA GLN A 87 9.74 13.94 -21.09
C GLN A 87 9.93 14.16 -19.59
N LYS A 88 9.86 15.43 -19.19
CA LYS A 88 9.89 15.82 -17.78
C LYS A 88 8.75 15.14 -17.02
N PRO A 89 8.99 14.64 -15.79
CA PRO A 89 7.93 14.08 -14.96
C PRO A 89 6.86 15.15 -14.71
N SER A 90 5.60 14.81 -15.01
CA SER A 90 4.44 15.66 -14.79
C SER A 90 3.50 15.04 -13.76
N MET A 91 2.66 15.86 -13.11
CA MET A 91 1.62 15.35 -12.22
C MET A 91 0.65 14.39 -12.94
N THR A 92 0.34 14.65 -14.21
CA THR A 92 -0.52 13.78 -15.02
C THR A 92 0.10 12.40 -15.21
N SER A 93 1.37 12.35 -15.64
CA SER A 93 2.09 11.07 -15.79
C SER A 93 2.21 10.29 -14.47
N PHE A 94 2.32 10.98 -13.34
CA PHE A 94 2.36 10.34 -12.03
C PHE A 94 1.00 9.76 -11.62
N VAL A 95 -0.09 10.49 -11.88
CA VAL A 95 -1.45 9.99 -11.65
C VAL A 95 -1.76 8.80 -12.56
N ASP A 96 -1.37 8.85 -13.83
CA ASP A 96 -1.58 7.75 -14.77
C ASP A 96 -0.76 6.51 -14.39
N PHE A 97 0.45 6.70 -13.87
CA PHE A 97 1.24 5.65 -13.26
C PHE A 97 0.51 5.00 -12.06
N ILE A 98 -0.06 5.78 -11.15
CA ILE A 98 -0.86 5.21 -10.03
C ILE A 98 -2.07 4.45 -10.57
N LYS A 99 -2.77 5.00 -11.57
CA LYS A 99 -3.95 4.36 -12.18
C LYS A 99 -3.60 3.02 -12.83
N SER A 100 -2.44 2.88 -13.46
CA SER A 100 -2.03 1.62 -14.10
C SER A 100 -1.89 0.47 -13.09
N HIS A 101 -1.64 0.78 -11.82
CA HIS A 101 -1.53 -0.21 -10.73
C HIS A 101 -2.89 -0.70 -10.18
N ARG A 102 -4.02 -0.14 -10.66
CA ARG A 102 -5.36 -0.54 -10.21
C ARG A 102 -5.62 -2.04 -10.34
N LYS A 103 -5.11 -2.69 -11.40
CA LYS A 103 -5.25 -4.15 -11.59
C LYS A 103 -4.51 -4.93 -10.51
N TYR A 104 -3.32 -4.47 -10.12
CA TYR A 104 -2.50 -5.11 -9.09
C TYR A 104 -3.09 -4.94 -7.69
N VAL A 105 -3.62 -3.75 -7.38
CA VAL A 105 -4.38 -3.53 -6.15
C VAL A 105 -5.56 -4.50 -6.05
N LYS A 106 -6.36 -4.62 -7.12
CA LYS A 106 -7.51 -5.55 -7.14
C LYS A 106 -7.08 -6.99 -6.94
N SER A 107 -6.02 -7.43 -7.61
CA SER A 107 -5.49 -8.79 -7.46
C SER A 107 -5.02 -9.04 -6.03
N ALA A 108 -4.18 -8.16 -5.48
CA ALA A 108 -3.65 -8.31 -4.12
C ALA A 108 -4.76 -8.38 -3.06
N VAL A 109 -5.83 -7.58 -3.22
CA VAL A 109 -6.99 -7.63 -2.34
C VAL A 109 -7.77 -8.93 -2.51
N ALA A 110 -7.98 -9.40 -3.74
CA ALA A 110 -8.65 -10.69 -3.99
C ALA A 110 -7.84 -11.87 -3.39
N ASP A 111 -6.52 -11.84 -3.53
CA ASP A 111 -5.62 -12.84 -2.96
C ASP A 111 -5.67 -12.80 -1.42
N LEU A 112 -5.63 -11.61 -0.82
CA LEU A 112 -5.78 -11.42 0.62
C LEU A 112 -7.10 -12.00 1.15
N LEU A 113 -8.20 -11.80 0.43
CA LEU A 113 -9.52 -12.30 0.80
C LEU A 113 -9.68 -13.82 0.60
N SER A 114 -8.88 -14.40 -0.29
CA SER A 114 -8.94 -15.83 -0.61
C SER A 114 -8.10 -16.69 0.34
N GLN A 115 -7.22 -16.10 1.15
CA GLN A 115 -6.36 -16.82 2.08
C GLN A 115 -7.13 -17.34 3.30
N ALA A 116 -6.98 -18.64 3.58
CA ALA A 116 -7.54 -19.25 4.78
C ALA A 116 -6.90 -18.65 6.04
N GLY A 117 -7.72 -18.16 6.98
CA GLY A 117 -7.25 -17.48 8.19
C GLY A 117 -6.96 -15.98 8.01
N SER A 118 -7.18 -15.43 6.82
CA SER A 118 -7.20 -13.99 6.60
C SER A 118 -8.27 -13.33 7.46
N GLY A 119 -7.93 -12.16 8.00
CA GLY A 119 -8.87 -11.34 8.76
C GLY A 119 -10.11 -10.97 7.96
N ARG A 120 -11.19 -10.58 8.64
CA ARG A 120 -12.36 -10.01 7.95
C ARG A 120 -11.98 -8.61 7.46
N LEU A 121 -11.98 -8.39 6.15
CA LEU A 121 -11.78 -7.06 5.58
C LEU A 121 -12.79 -6.07 6.17
N ALA A 122 -12.27 -5.07 6.89
CA ALA A 122 -13.04 -4.05 7.60
C ALA A 122 -13.15 -2.74 6.81
N GLY A 123 -12.19 -2.48 5.91
CA GLY A 123 -12.24 -1.28 5.06
C GLY A 123 -10.91 -0.96 4.38
N PHE A 124 -10.94 0.16 3.65
CA PHE A 124 -9.80 0.71 2.93
C PHE A 124 -9.43 2.09 3.48
N VAL A 125 -8.13 2.37 3.54
CA VAL A 125 -7.58 3.71 3.75
C VAL A 125 -6.81 4.09 2.50
N VAL A 126 -7.31 5.09 1.76
CA VAL A 126 -6.81 5.41 0.42
C VAL A 126 -6.22 6.82 0.43
N ASP A 127 -4.99 6.97 -0.04
CA ASP A 127 -4.36 8.27 -0.22
C ASP A 127 -5.12 9.09 -1.27
N MET A 128 -5.19 10.42 -1.08
CA MET A 128 -5.90 11.31 -1.98
C MET A 128 -5.44 11.19 -3.45
N PHE A 129 -4.15 10.94 -3.70
CA PHE A 129 -3.63 10.75 -5.06
C PHE A 129 -3.98 9.38 -5.67
N CYS A 130 -4.38 8.41 -4.84
CA CYS A 130 -4.84 7.08 -5.25
C CYS A 130 -6.36 7.03 -5.47
N THR A 131 -7.08 8.12 -5.19
CA THR A 131 -8.52 8.20 -5.47
C THR A 131 -8.75 8.44 -6.97
N CYS A 132 -9.64 7.66 -7.58
CA CYS A 132 -10.01 7.88 -8.97
C CYS A 132 -10.87 9.15 -9.08
N ARG A 133 -10.36 10.21 -9.74
CA ARG A 133 -11.25 11.15 -10.42
C ARG A 133 -11.64 10.52 -11.75
N SER A 134 -12.84 9.93 -11.86
CA SER A 134 -13.43 9.66 -13.16
C SER A 134 -13.86 11.00 -13.76
N THR A 135 -13.20 11.44 -14.81
CA THR A 135 -13.65 12.60 -15.62
C THR A 135 -14.55 12.19 -16.78
N GLU A 136 -15.07 10.98 -16.76
CA GLU A 136 -15.96 10.45 -17.79
C GLU A 136 -17.29 10.04 -17.13
N TRP A 137 -18.25 10.95 -17.22
CA TRP A 137 -19.70 10.70 -17.20
C TRP A 137 -20.22 11.14 -18.57
#